data_AF-A0A6L6PUQ5-F1
#
_entry.id   AF-A0A6L6PUQ5-F1
#
_cell.length_a   1.000
_cell.length_b   1.000
_cell.length_c   1.000
_cell.angle_alpha   90.00
_cell.angle_beta   90.00
_cell.angle_gamma   90.00
#
_symmetry.space_group_name_H-M   'P 1'
#
loop_
_entity.id
_entity.type
_entity.pdbx_description
1 polymer ?
#
loop_
_entity_poly.entity_id
_entity_poly.type
_entity_poly.pdbx_seq_one_letter_code
_entity_poly.pdbx_strand_id
1 'polypeptide(L)'
;MPAGAAHPELGYAAFVAIKFVGYTAGARFLNAWYGKRVNVWLLGGIRTLVGMVVGAVFYATMTAMSINPLGVYIFLIPVRILEWGVVIAPFYDWTLRDRARVLKYSATGTVLSFVLDIPAGIVGFISAGVWVC
;
A
#
# COMPACT_ATOMS: atom_id res chain seq x y z
N MET A 1 8.73 12.53 0.99
CA MET A 1 9.97 13.23 0.59
C MET A 1 11.06 12.92 1.59
N PRO A 2 12.33 12.90 1.17
CA PRO A 2 13.40 12.48 2.03
C PRO A 2 13.85 13.65 2.90
N ALA A 3 13.42 13.66 4.16
CA ALA A 3 14.02 14.53 5.16
C ALA A 3 15.32 13.87 5.64
N GLY A 4 16.46 14.32 5.07
CA GLY A 4 17.79 14.12 5.64
C GLY A 4 18.64 12.95 5.12
N ALA A 5 18.83 12.78 3.79
CA ALA A 5 19.71 11.71 3.31
C ALA A 5 20.59 11.99 2.10
N ALA A 6 21.70 11.24 2.07
CA ALA A 6 22.72 11.20 1.03
C ALA A 6 22.24 10.56 -0.30
N HIS A 7 21.27 9.63 -0.29
CA HIS A 7 20.77 8.91 -1.49
C HIS A 7 19.25 8.58 -1.44
N PRO A 8 18.38 9.57 -1.69
CA PRO A 8 16.93 9.41 -1.58
C PRO A 8 16.30 8.40 -2.56
N GLU A 9 16.90 8.24 -3.73
CA GLU A 9 16.52 7.25 -4.75
C GLU A 9 16.66 5.81 -4.28
N LEU A 10 17.69 5.49 -3.48
CA LEU A 10 17.92 4.14 -2.96
C LEU A 10 16.89 3.76 -1.90
N GLY A 11 16.53 4.70 -1.03
CA GLY A 11 15.47 4.51 -0.03
C GLY A 11 14.11 4.24 -0.68
N TYR A 12 13.80 4.97 -1.76
CA TYR A 12 12.57 4.74 -2.53
C TYR A 12 12.57 3.38 -3.22
N ALA A 13 13.67 3.01 -3.89
CA ALA A 13 13.78 1.72 -4.57
C ALA A 13 13.64 0.53 -3.61
N ALA A 14 14.28 0.60 -2.44
CA ALA A 14 14.18 -0.42 -1.40
C ALA A 14 12.75 -0.51 -0.84
N PHE A 15 12.10 0.63 -0.62
CA PHE A 15 10.70 0.70 -0.18
C PHE A 15 9.75 0.03 -1.18
N VAL A 16 9.91 0.34 -2.48
CA VAL A 16 9.12 -0.26 -3.56
C VAL A 16 9.35 -1.77 -3.65
N ALA A 17 10.59 -2.23 -3.52
CA ALA A 17 10.92 -3.65 -3.55
C ALA A 17 10.29 -4.42 -2.38
N ILE A 18 10.36 -3.88 -1.15
CA ILE A 18 9.75 -4.48 0.04
C ILE A 18 8.24 -4.59 -0.13
N LYS A 19 7.60 -3.50 -0.58
CA LYS A 19 6.15 -3.50 -0.83
C LYS A 19 5.74 -4.47 -1.92
N PHE A 20 6.49 -4.53 -3.02
CA PHE A 20 6.21 -5.45 -4.11
C PHE A 20 6.25 -6.91 -3.63
N VAL A 21 7.34 -7.31 -2.96
CA VAL A 21 7.49 -8.67 -2.41
C VAL A 21 6.38 -8.98 -1.40
N GLY A 22 6.11 -8.04 -0.48
CA GLY A 22 5.07 -8.20 0.53
C GLY A 22 3.67 -8.32 -0.06
N TYR A 23 3.34 -7.52 -1.08
CA TYR A 23 2.06 -7.58 -1.77
C TYR A 23 1.92 -8.83 -2.64
N THR A 24 3.00 -9.32 -3.26
CA THR A 24 3.00 -10.61 -3.97
C THR A 24 2.75 -11.77 -3.01
N ALA A 25 3.34 -11.74 -1.81
CA ALA A 25 3.04 -12.72 -0.76
C ALA A 25 1.58 -12.60 -0.29
N GLY A 26 1.08 -11.38 -0.06
CA GLY A 26 -0.31 -11.12 0.29
C GLY A 26 -1.30 -11.61 -0.79
N ALA A 27 -0.98 -11.44 -2.06
CA ALA A 27 -1.76 -11.95 -3.19
C ALA A 27 -1.87 -13.47 -3.18
N ARG A 28 -0.81 -14.18 -2.75
CA ARG A 28 -0.83 -15.64 -2.61
C ARG A 28 -1.78 -16.08 -1.49
N PHE A 29 -1.81 -15.38 -0.37
CA PHE A 29 -2.78 -15.64 0.70
C PHE A 29 -4.21 -15.33 0.27
N LEU A 30 -4.43 -14.22 -0.44
CA LEU A 30 -5.74 -13.87 -1.00
C LEU A 30 -6.26 -14.93 -1.98
N ASN A 31 -5.39 -15.45 -2.85
CA ASN A 31 -5.72 -16.58 -3.72
C ASN A 31 -6.19 -17.81 -2.95
N ALA A 32 -5.49 -18.17 -1.87
CA ALA A 32 -5.88 -19.29 -1.03
C ALA A 32 -7.24 -19.06 -0.34
N TRP A 33 -7.50 -17.84 0.15
CA TRP A 33 -8.74 -17.50 0.83
C TRP A 33 -9.95 -17.39 -0.10
N TYR A 34 -9.77 -16.84 -1.30
CA TYR A 34 -10.82 -16.75 -2.31
C TYR A 34 -10.98 -18.01 -3.15
N GLY A 35 -10.08 -18.99 -3.02
CA GLY A 35 -10.05 -20.18 -3.87
C GLY A 35 -9.82 -19.87 -5.35
N LYS A 36 -9.25 -18.70 -5.67
CA LYS A 36 -8.99 -18.23 -7.03
C LYS A 36 -7.49 -18.26 -7.35
N ARG A 37 -7.17 -18.40 -8.63
CA ARG A 37 -5.78 -18.39 -9.12
C ARG A 37 -5.52 -17.11 -9.92
N VAL A 38 -5.50 -15.98 -9.23
CA VAL A 38 -5.09 -14.71 -9.85
C VAL A 38 -3.56 -14.68 -9.98
N ASN A 39 -3.04 -14.06 -11.03
CA ASN A 39 -1.60 -13.87 -11.17
C ASN A 39 -1.08 -12.95 -10.03
N VAL A 40 -0.35 -13.55 -9.08
CA VAL A 40 0.16 -12.88 -7.87
C VAL A 40 1.19 -11.78 -8.18
N TRP A 41 1.95 -11.93 -9.27
CA TRP A 41 2.92 -10.94 -9.72
C TRP A 41 2.22 -9.71 -10.28
N LEU A 42 1.17 -9.92 -11.07
CA LEU A 42 0.35 -8.85 -11.61
C LEU A 42 -0.38 -8.09 -10.50
N LEU A 43 -0.99 -8.82 -9.54
CA LEU A 43 -1.69 -8.19 -8.42
C LEU A 43 -0.73 -7.38 -7.53
N GLY A 44 0.42 -7.96 -7.18
CA GLY A 44 1.45 -7.27 -6.40
C GLY A 44 2.00 -6.04 -7.12
N GLY A 45 2.25 -6.15 -8.42
CA GLY A 45 2.71 -5.04 -9.27
C GLY A 45 1.70 -3.90 -9.33
N ILE A 46 0.45 -4.21 -9.66
CA ILE A 46 -0.64 -3.21 -9.72
C ILE A 46 -0.84 -2.55 -8.36
N ARG A 47 -0.85 -3.33 -7.27
CA ARG A 47 -1.01 -2.78 -5.92
C ARG A 47 0.11 -1.82 -5.53
N THR A 48 1.33 -2.15 -5.94
CA THR A 48 2.51 -1.30 -5.70
C THR A 48 2.41 -0.02 -6.52
N LEU A 49 2.08 -0.10 -7.81
CA LEU A 49 1.86 1.06 -8.68
C LEU A 49 0.75 1.97 -8.16
N VAL A 50 -0.40 1.41 -7.81
CA VAL A 50 -1.53 2.16 -7.23
C VAL A 50 -1.09 2.85 -5.94
N GLY A 51 -0.39 2.14 -5.04
CA GLY A 51 0.11 2.73 -3.81
C GLY A 51 1.12 3.87 -4.02
N MET A 52 1.97 3.78 -5.05
CA MET A 52 2.91 4.86 -5.39
C MET A 52 2.18 6.10 -5.91
N VAL A 53 1.24 5.93 -6.85
CA VAL A 53 0.50 7.06 -7.43
C VAL A 53 -0.39 7.71 -6.38
N VAL A 54 -1.19 6.91 -5.67
CA VAL A 54 -2.11 7.42 -4.64
C VAL A 54 -1.33 8.02 -3.46
N GLY A 55 -0.25 7.39 -3.03
CA GLY A 55 0.62 7.93 -1.97
C GLY A 55 1.26 9.27 -2.35
N ALA A 56 1.73 9.42 -3.59
CA ALA A 56 2.31 10.67 -4.08
C ALA A 56 1.26 11.80 -4.13
N VAL A 57 0.07 11.51 -4.68
CA VAL A 57 -1.04 12.48 -4.74
C VAL A 57 -1.49 12.84 -3.32
N PHE A 58 -1.69 11.86 -2.45
CA PHE A 58 -2.12 12.08 -1.07
C PHE A 58 -1.13 12.95 -0.31
N TYR A 59 0.16 12.66 -0.40
CA TYR A 59 1.20 13.48 0.23
C TYR A 59 1.19 14.91 -0.29
N ALA A 60 1.09 15.12 -1.61
CA ALA A 60 1.00 16.45 -2.21
C ALA A 60 -0.24 17.23 -1.72
N THR A 61 -1.41 16.57 -1.66
CA THR A 61 -2.64 17.17 -1.15
C THR A 61 -2.55 17.54 0.34
N MET A 62 -2.05 16.63 1.18
CA MET A 62 -1.89 16.89 2.61
C MET A 62 -0.89 18.01 2.90
N THR A 63 0.18 18.10 2.11
CA THR A 63 1.18 19.18 2.19
C THR A 63 0.57 20.52 1.78
N ALA A 64 -0.22 20.55 0.70
CA ALA A 64 -0.93 21.75 0.27
C ALA A 64 -1.97 22.24 1.29
N MET A 65 -2.54 21.32 2.09
CA MET A 65 -3.51 21.61 3.13
C MET A 65 -2.87 21.87 4.51
N SER A 66 -1.54 21.83 4.62
CA SER A 66 -0.80 22.02 5.89
C SER A 66 -1.29 21.13 7.04
N ILE A 67 -1.72 19.90 6.73
CA ILE A 67 -2.24 18.97 7.75
C ILE A 67 -1.09 18.43 8.60
N ASN A 68 -1.29 18.41 9.92
CA ASN A 68 -0.32 17.88 10.87
C ASN A 68 0.08 16.43 10.53
N PRO A 69 1.34 16.02 10.79
CA PRO A 69 1.83 14.68 10.46
C PRO A 69 0.98 13.54 11.03
N LEU A 70 0.43 13.71 12.24
CA LEU A 70 -0.49 12.74 12.84
C LEU A 70 -1.82 12.62 12.09
N GLY A 71 -2.34 13.74 11.57
CA GLY A 71 -3.56 13.75 10.76
C GLY A 71 -3.38 12.99 9.46
N VAL A 72 -2.19 13.05 8.86
CA VAL A 72 -1.85 12.31 7.64
C VAL A 72 -2.05 10.79 7.83
N TYR A 73 -1.63 10.22 8.96
CA TYR A 73 -1.81 8.78 9.23
C TYR A 73 -3.28 8.38 9.42
N ILE A 74 -4.11 9.24 10.01
CA ILE A 74 -5.54 8.99 10.19
C ILE A 74 -6.24 8.95 8.83
N PHE A 75 -5.96 9.93 7.96
CA PHE A 75 -6.53 9.98 6.62
C PHE A 75 -5.96 8.91 5.68
N LEU A 76 -4.81 8.32 6.02
CA LEU A 76 -4.22 7.22 5.24
C LEU A 76 -5.03 5.92 5.34
N ILE A 77 -5.64 5.64 6.49
CA ILE A 77 -6.43 4.41 6.72
C ILE A 77 -7.56 4.25 5.68
N PRO A 78 -8.48 5.22 5.48
CA PRO A 78 -9.54 5.08 4.50
C PRO A 78 -9.00 4.99 3.07
N VAL A 79 -7.93 5.72 2.75
CA VAL A 79 -7.26 5.62 1.44
C VAL A 79 -6.75 4.21 1.19
N ARG A 80 -6.09 3.59 2.17
CA ARG A 80 -5.56 2.22 2.08
C ARG A 80 -6.65 1.16 1.91
N ILE A 81 -7.79 1.33 2.59
CA ILE A 81 -8.96 0.45 2.44
C ILE A 81 -9.53 0.58 1.01
N LEU A 82 -9.62 1.80 0.49
CA LEU A 82 -10.09 2.06 -0.88
C LEU A 82 -9.13 1.50 -1.92
N GLU A 83 -7.81 1.70 -1.77
CA GLU A 83 -6.78 1.12 -2.65
C GLU A 83 -6.92 -0.41 -2.75
N TRP A 84 -7.04 -1.08 -1.60
CA TRP A 84 -7.25 -2.52 -1.58
C TRP A 84 -8.60 -2.93 -2.16
N GLY A 85 -9.66 -2.15 -1.95
CA GLY A 85 -10.96 -2.38 -2.57
C GLY A 85 -10.90 -2.31 -4.10
N VAL A 86 -10.24 -1.28 -4.64
CA VAL A 86 -10.05 -1.08 -6.09
C VAL A 86 -9.19 -2.18 -6.71
N VAL A 87 -8.29 -2.80 -5.95
CA VAL A 87 -7.49 -3.94 -6.42
C VAL A 87 -8.24 -5.27 -6.25
N ILE A 88 -8.91 -5.52 -5.12
CA ILE A 88 -9.58 -6.80 -4.86
C ILE A 88 -10.83 -6.96 -5.72
N ALA A 89 -11.63 -5.91 -5.89
CA ALA A 89 -12.86 -5.97 -6.67
C ALA A 89 -12.64 -6.50 -8.10
N PRO A 90 -11.77 -5.92 -8.94
CA PRO A 90 -11.64 -6.38 -10.32
C PRO A 90 -10.99 -7.78 -10.44
N PHE A 91 -10.11 -8.14 -9.51
CA PHE A 91 -9.36 -9.41 -9.58
C PHE A 91 -10.10 -10.60 -8.95
N TYR A 92 -10.90 -10.37 -7.91
CA TYR A 92 -11.55 -11.43 -7.14
C TYR A 92 -13.07 -11.39 -7.17
N ASP A 93 -13.71 -10.23 -7.26
CA ASP A 93 -15.18 -10.13 -7.21
C ASP A 93 -15.70 -8.93 -8.03
N TRP A 94 -15.61 -9.04 -9.36
CA TRP A 94 -15.99 -7.98 -10.30
C TRP A 94 -17.45 -7.55 -10.13
N THR A 95 -18.32 -8.48 -9.73
CA THR A 95 -19.76 -8.22 -9.54
C THR A 95 -20.08 -7.61 -8.18
N LEU A 96 -19.08 -7.41 -7.30
CA LEU A 96 -19.25 -6.90 -5.94
C LEU A 96 -20.38 -7.61 -5.17
N ARG A 97 -20.55 -8.91 -5.46
CA ARG A 97 -21.70 -9.67 -4.97
C ARG A 97 -21.60 -9.88 -3.47
N ASP A 98 -20.38 -9.96 -2.95
CA ASP A 98 -20.11 -10.08 -1.51
C ASP A 98 -19.24 -8.90 -1.02
N ARG A 99 -19.88 -7.71 -0.94
CA ARG A 99 -19.23 -6.46 -0.49
C ARG A 99 -18.59 -6.60 0.89
N ALA A 100 -19.21 -7.37 1.79
CA ALA A 100 -18.70 -7.62 3.13
C ALA A 100 -17.37 -8.37 3.09
N ARG A 101 -17.25 -9.34 2.19
CA ARG A 101 -16.01 -10.09 1.95
C ARG A 101 -14.92 -9.20 1.36
N VAL A 102 -15.25 -8.38 0.35
CA VAL A 102 -14.30 -7.40 -0.20
C VAL A 102 -13.80 -6.45 0.88
N LEU A 103 -14.70 -5.90 1.71
CA LEU A 103 -14.32 -4.99 2.79
C LEU A 103 -13.42 -5.67 3.84
N LYS A 104 -13.75 -6.92 4.24
CA LYS A 104 -12.96 -7.69 5.19
C LYS A 104 -11.54 -7.90 4.69
N TYR A 105 -11.37 -8.34 3.44
CA TYR A 105 -10.04 -8.57 2.88
C TYR A 105 -9.30 -7.27 2.56
N SER A 106 -10.00 -6.18 2.23
CA SER A 106 -9.38 -4.85 2.14
C SER A 106 -8.87 -4.35 3.49
N ALA A 107 -9.60 -4.61 4.58
CA ALA A 107 -9.12 -4.31 5.93
C ALA A 107 -7.89 -5.16 6.29
N THR A 108 -7.90 -6.46 5.99
CA THR A 108 -6.72 -7.32 6.19
C THR A 108 -5.53 -6.87 5.34
N GLY A 109 -5.76 -6.49 4.09
CA GLY A 109 -4.74 -5.91 3.22
C GLY A 109 -4.20 -4.59 3.77
N THR A 110 -5.04 -3.78 4.40
CA THR A 110 -4.62 -2.53 5.04
C THR A 110 -3.70 -2.79 6.23
N VAL A 111 -4.01 -3.78 7.07
CA VAL A 111 -3.11 -4.22 8.14
C VAL A 111 -1.78 -4.71 7.55
N LEU A 112 -1.82 -5.51 6.48
CA LEU A 112 -0.60 -5.95 5.80
C LEU A 112 0.22 -4.78 5.26
N SER A 113 -0.42 -3.74 4.69
CA SER A 113 0.26 -2.51 4.27
C SER A 113 0.99 -1.86 5.44
N PHE A 114 0.34 -1.68 6.59
CA PHE A 114 0.99 -1.09 7.77
C PHE A 114 2.12 -1.95 8.33
N VAL A 115 1.96 -3.27 8.32
CA VAL A 115 3.03 -4.20 8.72
C VAL A 115 4.24 -4.08 7.78
N LEU A 116 4.02 -3.92 6.48
CA LEU A 116 5.09 -3.69 5.50
C LEU A 116 5.66 -2.27 5.58
N ASP A 117 4.89 -1.30 6.02
CA ASP A 117 5.34 0.08 6.25
C ASP A 117 6.33 0.18 7.41
N ILE A 118 6.32 -0.75 8.37
CA ILE A 118 7.31 -0.78 9.47
C ILE A 118 8.73 -1.07 8.94
N PRO A 119 9.03 -2.20 8.28
CA PRO A 119 10.36 -2.47 7.74
C PRO A 119 10.71 -1.50 6.61
N ALA A 120 9.74 -1.11 5.77
CA ALA A 120 9.99 -0.14 4.71
C ALA A 120 10.26 1.27 5.27
N GLY A 121 9.62 1.61 6.39
CA GLY A 121 9.87 2.82 7.17
C GLY A 121 11.18 2.76 7.94
N ILE A 122 11.59 1.62 8.48
CA ILE A 122 12.91 1.44 9.13
C ILE A 122 14.03 1.56 8.09
N VAL A 123 13.91 0.87 6.96
CA VAL A 123 14.85 1.00 5.84
C VAL A 123 14.86 2.44 5.32
N GLY A 124 13.68 3.01 5.11
CA GLY A 124 13.49 4.41 4.73
C GLY A 124 14.07 5.40 5.74
N PHE A 125 13.96 5.15 7.05
CA PHE A 125 14.49 6.01 8.10
C PHE A 125 16.02 5.92 8.20
N ILE A 126 16.58 4.73 8.00
CA ILE A 126 18.03 4.51 7.92
C ILE A 126 18.62 5.12 6.65
N SER A 127 17.88 5.14 5.54
CA SER A 127 18.39 5.61 4.25
C SER A 127 17.98 7.03 3.83
N ALA A 128 16.80 7.53 4.22
CA ALA A 128 16.13 8.69 3.59
C ALA A 128 14.83 9.27 4.23
N GLY A 129 14.57 9.17 5.54
CA GLY A 129 13.39 9.78 6.18
C GLY A 129 12.07 9.00 6.03
N VAL A 130 10.94 9.58 6.47
CA VAL A 130 9.64 8.89 6.54
C VAL A 130 8.97 8.82 5.17
N TRP A 131 8.93 7.63 4.58
CA TRP A 131 8.19 7.36 3.35
C TRP A 131 6.80 6.82 3.69
N VAL A 132 5.80 7.70 3.55
CA VAL A 132 4.40 7.31 3.64
C VAL A 132 3.90 7.11 2.22
N CYS A 133 3.64 5.87 1.85
CA CYS A 133 2.76 5.55 0.73
C CYS A 133 1.57 4.83 1.32
#